data_AF-A0A6A4UQN5-F1
#
_entry.id   AF-A0A6A4UQN5-F1
#
_cell.length_a   1.000
_cell.length_b   1.000
_cell.length_c   1.000
_cell.angle_alpha   90.00
_cell.angle_beta   90.00
_cell.angle_gamma   90.00
#
_symmetry.space_group_name_H-M   'P 1'
#
loop_
_entity.id
_entity.type
_entity.pdbx_description
1 polymer ?
#
loop_
_entity_poly.entity_id
_entity_poly.type
_entity_poly.pdbx_seq_one_letter_code
_entity_poly.pdbx_strand_id
1 'polypeptide(L)' 'MTRGERLAVVGWAQSLIRRADQRKILFDLDQAMESTFAATGKSPLFDSLAKTRSNLLRMWAEA' A
#
# COMPACT_ATOMS: atom_id res chain seq x y z
N MET A 1 0.20 24.92 34.12
CA MET A 1 0.65 25.77 32.99
C MET A 1 1.39 24.88 32.00
N THR A 2 0.87 24.67 30.80
CA THR A 2 1.62 24.03 29.70
C THR A 2 2.43 25.10 28.97
N ARG A 3 3.73 25.19 29.28
CA ARG A 3 4.70 26.04 28.55
C ARG A 3 5.52 25.16 27.61
N GLY A 4 5.57 25.53 26.33
CA GLY A 4 6.32 24.84 25.26
C GLY A 4 5.65 25.07 23.89
N GLU A 5 6.44 25.09 22.81
CA GLU A 5 5.92 25.16 21.43
C GLU A 5 6.13 23.83 20.69
N ARG A 6 5.21 23.49 19.77
CA ARG A 6 5.35 22.34 18.87
C ARG A 6 5.23 22.80 17.42
N LEU A 7 6.36 22.88 16.74
CA LEU A 7 6.42 23.18 15.32
C LEU A 7 6.00 21.92 14.53
N ALA A 8 5.15 22.11 13.52
CA ALA A 8 4.72 21.05 12.62
C ALA A 8 4.52 21.60 11.20
N VAL A 9 4.83 20.78 10.20
CA VAL A 9 4.45 21.03 8.80
C VAL A 9 3.30 20.10 8.48
N VAL A 10 2.22 20.66 7.94
CA VAL A 10 1.01 19.92 7.56
C VAL A 10 0.80 20.10 6.07
N GLY A 11 0.53 18.98 5.39
CA GLY A 11 0.18 18.96 3.98
C GLY A 11 -0.71 17.76 3.69
N TRP A 12 -1.17 17.68 2.44
CA TRP A 12 -2.05 16.61 1.98
C TRP A 12 -1.43 15.90 0.80
N ALA A 13 -1.64 14.59 0.72
CA ALA A 13 -1.33 13.78 -0.43
C ALA A 13 -2.62 13.11 -0.90
N GLN A 14 -2.83 13.12 -2.22
CA GLN A 14 -3.93 12.39 -2.82
C GLN A 14 -3.46 10.99 -3.22
N SER A 15 -4.19 9.97 -2.80
CA SER A 15 -3.96 8.60 -3.24
C SER A 15 -4.61 8.37 -4.60
N LEU A 16 -3.96 7.57 -5.45
CA LEU A 16 -4.55 7.02 -6.69
C LEU A 16 -5.78 6.14 -6.42
N ILE A 17 -5.83 5.51 -5.25
CA ILE A 17 -6.96 4.68 -4.81
C ILE A 17 -7.82 5.50 -3.86
N ARG A 18 -9.05 5.82 -4.24
CA ARG A 18 -9.94 6.71 -3.46
C ARG A 18 -10.48 6.09 -2.19
N ARG A 19 -10.93 4.84 -2.24
CA ARG A 19 -11.53 4.19 -1.07
C ARG A 19 -10.47 3.68 -0.10
N ALA A 20 -10.69 3.94 1.19
CA ALA A 20 -9.72 3.60 2.24
C ALA A 20 -9.58 2.09 2.46
N ASP A 21 -10.68 1.34 2.32
CA ASP A 21 -10.71 -0.13 2.40
C ASP A 21 -9.86 -0.78 1.30
N GLN A 22 -10.00 -0.31 0.05
CA GLN A 22 -9.21 -0.76 -1.09
C GLN A 22 -7.71 -0.47 -0.91
N ARG A 23 -7.36 0.71 -0.38
CA ARG A 23 -5.96 1.03 -0.02
C ARG A 23 -5.40 0.07 1.01
N LYS A 24 -6.19 -0.25 2.04
CA LYS A 24 -5.76 -1.17 3.10
C LYS A 24 -5.53 -2.58 2.54
N ILE A 25 -6.41 -3.06 1.66
CA ILE A 25 -6.23 -4.36 0.99
C ILE A 25 -4.94 -4.39 0.17
N LEU A 26 -4.66 -3.35 -0.62
CA LEU A 26 -3.41 -3.27 -1.40
C LEU A 26 -2.17 -3.22 -0.50
N PHE A 27 -2.23 -2.49 0.61
CA PHE A 27 -1.15 -2.46 1.60
C PHE A 27 -0.89 -3.85 2.21
N ASP A 28 -1.94 -4.56 2.62
CA ASP A 28 -1.80 -5.90 3.19
C ASP A 28 -1.27 -6.91 2.17
N LEU A 29 -1.69 -6.79 0.91
CA LEU A 29 -1.15 -7.59 -0.20
C LEU A 29 0.34 -7.32 -0.44
N ASP A 30 0.78 -6.05 -0.35
CA ASP A 30 2.19 -5.69 -0.51
C ASP A 30 3.06 -6.28 0.60
N GLN A 31 2.59 -6.25 1.85
CA GLN A 31 3.27 -6.91 2.98
C GLN A 31 3.36 -8.44 2.78
N ALA A 32 2.30 -9.06 2.27
CA ALA A 32 2.30 -10.50 1.99
C ALA A 32 3.26 -10.86 0.84
N MET A 33 3.34 -10.03 -0.19
CA MET A 33 4.29 -10.17 -1.29
C MET A 33 5.74 -10.07 -0.81
N GLU A 34 6.06 -9.06 0.01
CA GLU A 34 7.39 -8.88 0.60
C GLU A 34 7.78 -10.10 1.45
N SER A 35 6.89 -10.55 2.32
CA SER A 35 7.10 -11.73 3.17
C SER A 35 7.33 -13.00 2.33
N THR A 36 6.53 -13.19 1.28
CA THR A 36 6.64 -14.34 0.36
C THR A 36 7.97 -14.33 -0.39
N PHE A 37 8.38 -13.15 -0.87
CA PHE A 37 9.64 -12.97 -1.59
C PHE A 37 10.84 -13.17 -0.66
N ALA A 38 10.79 -12.67 0.57
CA ALA A 38 11.85 -12.88 1.55
C ALA A 38 12.02 -14.38 1.88
N ALA A 39 10.92 -15.14 1.96
CA ALA A 39 10.96 -16.56 2.30
C ALA A 39 11.37 -17.47 1.14
N THR A 40 10.91 -17.17 -0.09
CA THR A 40 11.02 -18.11 -1.23
C THR A 40 11.68 -17.51 -2.46
N GLY A 41 12.04 -16.23 -2.43
CA GLY A 41 12.52 -15.49 -3.59
C GLY A 41 11.45 -15.38 -4.68
N LYS A 42 11.92 -15.32 -5.93
CA LYS A 42 11.02 -15.36 -7.08
C LYS A 42 10.40 -16.75 -7.19
N SER A 43 9.07 -16.81 -7.18
CA SER A 43 8.30 -18.04 -7.24
C SER A 43 6.99 -17.85 -8.01
N PRO A 44 6.37 -18.92 -8.51
CA PRO A 44 5.06 -18.83 -9.16
C PRO A 44 3.97 -18.22 -8.26
N LEU A 45 4.06 -18.44 -6.94
CA LEU A 45 3.16 -17.83 -5.96
C LEU A 45 3.37 -16.31 -5.92
N PHE A 46 4.63 -15.86 -5.81
CA PHE A 46 4.94 -14.43 -5.84
C PHE A 46 4.44 -13.77 -7.13
N ASP A 47 4.67 -14.40 -8.29
CA ASP A 47 4.22 -13.88 -9.59
C ASP A 47 2.68 -13.77 -9.64
N SER A 48 1.96 -14.73 -9.04
CA SER A 48 0.49 -14.68 -8.93
C SER A 48 0.00 -13.53 -8.03
N LEU A 49 0.66 -13.29 -6.89
CA LEU A 49 0.34 -12.17 -6.01
C LEU A 49 0.63 -10.83 -6.71
N ALA A 50 1.79 -10.71 -7.38
CA ALA A 50 2.16 -9.52 -8.15
C ALA A 50 1.15 -9.23 -9.27
N LYS A 51 0.72 -10.26 -10.01
CA LYS A 51 -0.34 -10.14 -11.02
C LYS A 51 -1.65 -9.65 -10.39
N THR A 52 -2.05 -10.22 -9.26
CA THR A 52 -3.26 -9.81 -8.53
C THR A 52 -3.20 -8.35 -8.11
N ARG A 53 -2.06 -7.91 -7.54
CA ARG A 53 -1.82 -6.52 -7.17
C ARG A 53 -1.98 -5.58 -8.36
N SER A 54 -1.34 -5.89 -9.48
CA SER A 54 -1.45 -5.08 -10.71
C SER A 54 -2.89 -5.03 -11.25
N ASN A 55 -3.66 -6.11 -11.13
CA ASN A 55 -5.06 -6.12 -11.53
C ASN A 55 -5.91 -5.20 -10.64
N LEU A 56 -5.74 -5.31 -9.31
CA LEU A 56 -6.47 -4.48 -8.35
C LEU A 56 -6.15 -2.99 -8.52
N LEU A 57 -4.87 -2.65 -8.74
CA LEU A 57 -4.49 -1.28 -9.06
C LEU A 57 -5.21 -0.75 -10.30
N ARG A 58 -5.27 -1.53 -11.40
CA ARG A 58 -5.98 -1.11 -12.61
C ARG A 58 -7.50 -0.97 -12.39
N MET A 59 -8.07 -1.77 -11.50
CA MET A 59 -9.51 -1.73 -11.21
C MET A 59 -9.90 -0.56 -10.32
N TRP A 60 -9.01 -0.12 -9.44
CA TRP A 60 -9.33 0.83 -8.36
C TRP A 60 -8.62 2.17 -8.46
N ALA A 61 -7.60 2.30 -9.33
CA ALA A 61 -6.97 3.58 -9.61
C ALA A 61 -7.95 4.51 -10.31
N GLU A 62 -8.06 5.72 -9.78
CA GLU A 62 -8.75 6.82 -10.46
C GLU A 62 -7.75 7.56 -11.33
N ALA A 63 -8.16 7.89 -12.56
CA ALA A 63 -7.40 8.71 -13.50
C ALA A 63 -7.46 10.19 -13.13
#